data_AF-A0A6J6EKE2-F1
#
_entry.id   AF-A0A6J6EKE2-F1
#
_cell.length_a   1.000
_cell.length_b   1.000
_cell.length_c   1.000
_cell.angle_alpha   90.00
_cell.angle_beta   90.00
_cell.angle_gamma   90.00
#
_symmetry.space_group_name_H-M   'P 1'
#
loop_
_entity.id
_entity.type
_entity.pdbx_description
1 polymer ?
#
loop_
_entity_poly.entity_id
_entity_poly.type
_entity_poly.pdbx_seq_one_letter_code
_entity_poly.pdbx_strand_id
1 'polypeptide(L)'
;MVRSSANSAVRSWNSATPSNLLSGQVIAGKTSEVAITKFTTNFAPSWTARYSGTGSSIVASSGTNSYLAFTTRSAIPGINLWKPTTPSLIVLTFDGKGAVKAAHAFPGLVTPINLQFSRERGVIGLASSSDGTISIFTLVSR
;
A
#
# COMPACT_ATOMS: atom_id res chain seq x y z
N MET A 1 -12.43 -13.48 -11.34
CA MET A 1 -11.88 -12.10 -11.40
C MET A 1 -12.64 -11.22 -10.42
N VAL A 2 -11.97 -10.67 -9.40
CA VAL A 2 -12.60 -9.75 -8.45
C VAL A 2 -12.84 -8.41 -9.16
N ARG A 3 -14.12 -8.07 -9.39
CA ARG A 3 -14.54 -6.89 -10.16
C ARG A 3 -14.37 -5.61 -9.33
N SER A 4 -13.84 -4.56 -9.95
CA SER A 4 -13.70 -3.24 -9.33
C SER A 4 -15.06 -2.51 -9.33
N SER A 5 -15.37 -1.80 -8.24
CA SER A 5 -16.66 -1.14 -7.99
C SER A 5 -16.74 0.32 -8.49
N ALA A 6 -15.85 0.75 -9.40
CA ALA A 6 -15.92 2.10 -9.98
C ALA A 6 -16.29 2.05 -11.46
N ASN A 7 -17.28 2.87 -11.84
CA ASN A 7 -17.75 2.97 -13.23
C ASN A 7 -16.59 3.36 -14.15
N SER A 8 -16.40 2.60 -15.24
CA SER A 8 -15.32 2.81 -16.22
C SER A 8 -13.87 2.73 -15.69
N ALA A 9 -13.65 2.14 -14.50
CA ALA A 9 -12.31 1.95 -13.95
C ALA A 9 -11.77 0.54 -14.21
N VAL A 10 -10.54 0.45 -14.73
CA VAL A 10 -9.80 -0.81 -14.84
C VAL A 10 -9.02 -1.04 -13.55
N ARG A 11 -9.08 -2.26 -13.02
CA ARG A 11 -8.31 -2.65 -11.83
C ARG A 11 -7.43 -3.86 -12.13
N SER A 12 -6.16 -3.74 -11.77
CA SER A 12 -5.25 -4.88 -11.66
C SER A 12 -5.01 -5.19 -10.18
N TRP A 13 -4.90 -6.47 -9.85
CA TRP A 13 -4.45 -6.92 -8.54
C TRP A 13 -3.00 -7.35 -8.70
N ASN A 14 -2.09 -6.64 -8.04
CA ASN A 14 -0.65 -6.84 -8.20
C ASN A 14 -0.01 -7.44 -6.94
N SER A 15 -0.69 -7.39 -5.79
CA SER A 15 -0.23 -7.97 -4.54
C SER A 15 -1.40 -8.53 -3.74
N ALA A 16 -1.17 -9.66 -3.08
CA ALA A 16 -2.16 -10.36 -2.27
C ALA A 16 -1.49 -11.07 -1.10
N THR A 17 -2.22 -11.23 0.00
CA THR A 17 -1.80 -12.05 1.14
C THR A 17 -2.76 -13.23 1.34
N PRO A 18 -2.32 -14.32 2.01
CA PRO A 18 -3.21 -15.44 2.38
C PRO A 18 -4.38 -15.04 3.29
N SER A 19 -4.33 -13.84 3.89
CA SER A 19 -5.42 -13.32 4.71
C SER A 19 -6.52 -12.64 3.88
N ASN A 20 -6.52 -12.75 2.55
CA ASN A 20 -7.46 -12.06 1.65
C ASN A 20 -7.34 -10.53 1.70
N LEU A 21 -6.14 -10.02 1.93
CA LEU A 21 -5.81 -8.61 1.71
C LEU A 21 -5.16 -8.48 0.33
N LEU A 22 -5.72 -7.64 -0.53
CA LEU A 22 -5.22 -7.42 -1.88
C LEU A 22 -4.99 -5.93 -2.12
N SER A 23 -4.01 -5.61 -2.96
CA SER A 23 -3.84 -4.28 -3.52
C SER A 23 -3.61 -4.30 -5.02
N GLY A 24 -3.77 -3.12 -5.62
CA GLY A 24 -3.30 -2.87 -6.96
C GLY A 24 -3.84 -1.61 -7.59
N GLN A 25 -3.48 -1.43 -8.85
CA GLN A 25 -3.74 -0.20 -9.56
C GLN A 25 -5.22 -0.09 -9.94
N VAL A 26 -5.75 1.12 -9.83
CA VAL A 26 -7.04 1.51 -10.39
C VAL A 26 -6.79 2.66 -11.35
N ILE A 27 -7.21 2.48 -12.60
CA ILE A 27 -7.11 3.51 -13.63
C ILE A 27 -8.52 3.93 -14.02
N ALA A 28 -8.84 5.20 -13.87
CA ALA A 28 -10.09 5.80 -14.31
C ALA A 28 -9.76 7.06 -15.13
N GLY A 29 -9.91 6.97 -16.45
CA GLY A 29 -9.49 8.03 -17.37
C GLY A 29 -7.99 8.33 -17.24
N LYS A 30 -7.64 9.56 -16.84
CA LYS A 30 -6.25 10.01 -16.63
C LYS A 30 -5.74 9.81 -15.20
N THR A 31 -6.59 9.33 -14.29
CA THR A 31 -6.27 9.19 -12.87
C THR A 31 -5.75 7.78 -12.59
N SER A 32 -4.57 7.69 -11.97
CA SER A 32 -4.01 6.46 -11.42
C SER A 32 -4.08 6.49 -9.91
N GLU A 33 -4.66 5.43 -9.34
CA GLU A 33 -4.75 5.21 -7.91
C GLU A 33 -4.18 3.84 -7.56
N VAL A 34 -3.83 3.69 -6.29
CA VAL A 34 -3.62 2.41 -5.64
C VAL A 34 -4.83 2.17 -4.76
N ALA A 35 -5.41 0.99 -4.89
CA ALA A 35 -6.44 0.54 -3.99
C ALA A 35 -5.94 -0.62 -3.14
N ILE A 36 -6.41 -0.64 -1.91
CA ILE A 36 -6.27 -1.76 -0.97
C ILE A 36 -7.67 -2.20 -0.57
N THR A 37 -7.87 -3.52 -0.54
CA THR A 37 -9.16 -4.11 -0.19
C THR A 37 -8.93 -5.35 0.65
N LYS A 38 -9.59 -5.39 1.80
CA LYS A 38 -9.69 -6.58 2.64
C LYS A 38 -10.97 -7.31 2.28
N PHE A 39 -10.88 -8.59 1.98
CA PHE A 39 -12.02 -9.44 1.70
C PHE A 39 -12.31 -10.40 2.86
N THR A 40 -13.57 -10.78 2.97
CA THR A 40 -13.99 -11.92 3.78
C THR A 40 -13.55 -13.23 3.11
N THR A 41 -13.72 -14.36 3.80
CA THR A 41 -13.46 -15.70 3.24
C THR A 41 -14.35 -16.03 2.05
N ASN A 42 -15.51 -15.37 1.93
CA ASN A 42 -16.43 -15.52 0.80
C ASN A 42 -16.13 -14.51 -0.33
N PHE A 43 -14.96 -13.86 -0.27
CA PHE A 43 -14.51 -12.85 -1.25
C PHE A 43 -15.44 -11.64 -1.41
N ALA A 44 -16.23 -11.31 -0.39
CA ALA A 44 -16.94 -10.03 -0.30
C ALA A 44 -16.00 -8.98 0.32
N PRO A 45 -15.97 -7.73 -0.19
CA PRO A 45 -15.12 -6.68 0.39
C PRO A 45 -15.62 -6.33 1.80
N SER A 46 -14.75 -6.45 2.79
CA SER A 46 -15.01 -5.99 4.16
C SER A 46 -14.77 -4.49 4.27
N TRP A 47 -13.69 -4.00 3.68
CA TRP A 47 -13.41 -2.56 3.55
C TRP A 47 -12.47 -2.33 2.36
N THR A 48 -12.49 -1.10 1.83
CA THR A 48 -11.58 -0.67 0.77
C THR A 48 -11.16 0.77 0.96
N ALA A 49 -9.91 1.06 0.64
CA ALA A 49 -9.38 2.42 0.56
C ALA A 49 -8.70 2.64 -0.79
N ARG A 50 -8.61 3.89 -1.23
CA ARG A 50 -7.93 4.31 -2.46
C ARG A 50 -7.08 5.53 -2.18
N TYR A 51 -5.91 5.56 -2.81
CA TYR A 51 -4.96 6.66 -2.70
C TYR A 51 -4.42 6.97 -4.09
N SER A 52 -4.29 8.25 -4.41
CA SER A 52 -3.56 8.64 -5.61
C SER A 52 -2.12 8.15 -5.50
N GLY A 53 -1.62 7.49 -6.55
CA GLY A 53 -0.33 6.82 -6.50
C GLY A 53 0.02 6.13 -7.82
N THR A 54 1.29 5.75 -7.96
CA THR A 54 1.70 4.92 -9.09
C THR A 54 1.22 3.49 -8.87
N GLY A 55 0.94 2.74 -9.95
CA GLY A 55 0.30 1.43 -9.86
C GLY A 55 1.08 0.34 -9.10
N SER A 56 2.34 0.59 -8.73
CA SER A 56 3.11 -0.36 -7.92
C SER A 56 2.71 -0.26 -6.46
N SER A 57 2.25 -1.39 -5.91
CA SER A 57 1.88 -1.53 -4.52
C SER A 57 2.15 -2.94 -4.02
N ILE A 58 2.57 -3.05 -2.76
CA ILE A 58 2.78 -4.34 -2.10
C ILE A 58 2.05 -4.31 -0.76
N VAL A 59 1.34 -5.39 -0.45
CA VAL A 59 0.64 -5.55 0.83
C VAL A 59 1.28 -6.62 1.71
N ALA A 60 1.18 -6.39 3.00
CA ALA A 60 1.46 -7.38 4.03
C ALA A 60 0.34 -7.37 5.08
N SER A 61 0.27 -8.41 5.91
CA SER A 61 -0.72 -8.50 6.98
C SER A 61 -0.07 -9.08 8.24
N SER A 62 -0.53 -8.62 9.41
CA SER A 62 -0.11 -9.14 10.71
C SER A 62 -1.24 -9.03 11.71
N GLY A 63 -1.81 -10.16 12.12
CA GLY A 63 -2.98 -10.19 12.99
C GLY A 63 -4.12 -9.36 12.39
N THR A 64 -4.54 -8.32 13.12
CA THR A 64 -5.59 -7.38 12.70
C THR A 64 -5.06 -6.20 11.86
N ASN A 65 -3.74 -6.04 11.73
CA ASN A 65 -3.15 -4.95 10.97
C ASN A 65 -2.94 -5.34 9.50
N SER A 66 -3.18 -4.38 8.63
CA SER A 66 -2.87 -4.46 7.19
C SER A 66 -1.85 -3.38 6.83
N TYR A 67 -0.93 -3.69 5.93
CA TYR A 67 0.11 -2.76 5.50
C TYR A 67 0.05 -2.56 3.99
N LEU A 68 0.19 -1.32 3.54
CA LEU A 68 0.27 -0.95 2.13
C LEU A 68 1.54 -0.16 1.88
N ALA A 69 2.49 -0.74 1.13
CA ALA A 69 3.63 -0.03 0.58
C ALA A 69 3.29 0.42 -0.84
N PHE A 70 3.39 1.72 -1.12
CA PHE A 70 3.15 2.27 -2.46
C PHE A 70 3.86 3.61 -2.64
N THR A 71 4.03 4.02 -3.89
CA THR A 71 4.62 5.32 -4.21
C THR A 71 3.52 6.37 -4.36
N THR A 72 3.69 7.51 -3.70
CA THR A 72 2.83 8.66 -3.94
C THR A 72 3.56 9.98 -3.68
N ARG A 73 3.00 11.05 -4.22
CA ARG A 73 3.33 12.44 -3.84
C ARG A 73 2.12 13.20 -3.30
N SER A 74 0.96 12.54 -3.28
CA SER A 74 -0.31 13.18 -2.98
C SER A 74 -0.52 13.23 -1.48
N ALA A 75 -1.24 14.24 -1.01
CA ALA A 75 -1.67 14.30 0.38
C ALA A 75 -2.50 13.05 0.75
N ILE A 76 -2.32 12.55 1.96
CA ILE A 76 -3.06 11.42 2.49
C ILE A 76 -3.94 11.95 3.63
N PRO A 77 -5.28 11.85 3.53
CA PRO A 77 -6.17 12.30 4.58
C PRO A 77 -5.78 11.72 5.96
N GLY A 78 -5.67 12.59 6.97
CA GLY A 78 -5.25 12.21 8.32
C GLY A 78 -3.74 12.16 8.55
N ILE A 79 -2.89 12.33 7.53
CA ILE A 79 -1.43 12.32 7.67
C ILE A 79 -0.85 13.71 7.37
N ASN A 80 -0.78 14.56 8.39
CA ASN A 80 -0.44 15.99 8.25
C ASN A 80 1.03 16.26 7.88
N LEU A 81 1.96 15.37 8.24
CA LEU A 81 3.40 15.54 8.01
C LEU A 81 3.86 15.00 6.63
N TRP A 82 2.97 14.37 5.86
CA TRP A 82 3.28 13.86 4.54
C TRP A 82 3.17 14.96 3.47
N LYS A 83 4.31 15.54 3.10
CA LYS A 83 4.42 16.60 2.09
C LYS A 83 5.63 16.38 1.16
N PRO A 84 5.71 15.23 0.47
CA PRO A 84 6.85 14.94 -0.40
C PRO A 84 6.84 15.87 -1.63
N THR A 85 8.01 16.30 -2.08
CA THR A 85 8.18 17.09 -3.31
C THR A 85 8.37 16.21 -4.55
N THR A 86 8.75 14.95 -4.36
CA THR A 86 8.93 13.93 -5.40
C THR A 86 8.16 12.65 -5.05
N PRO A 87 7.75 11.82 -6.03
CA PRO A 87 7.14 10.53 -5.74
C PRO A 87 8.02 9.70 -4.80
N SER A 88 7.50 9.40 -3.62
CA SER A 88 8.25 8.75 -2.55
C SER A 88 7.49 7.54 -2.04
N LEU A 89 8.23 6.54 -1.58
CA LEU A 89 7.67 5.37 -0.94
C LEU A 89 7.08 5.75 0.42
N ILE A 90 5.86 5.30 0.65
CA ILE A 90 5.22 5.33 1.97
C ILE A 90 4.65 3.96 2.30
N VAL A 91 4.68 3.61 3.58
CA VAL A 91 3.96 2.46 4.12
C VAL A 91 2.86 2.92 5.06
N LEU A 92 1.61 2.66 4.67
CA LEU A 92 0.45 2.89 5.53
C LEU A 92 0.14 1.64 6.33
N THR A 93 -0.17 1.83 7.61
CA THR A 93 -0.68 0.78 8.50
C THR A 93 -2.16 1.02 8.75
N PHE A 94 -2.97 0.00 8.57
CA PHE A 94 -4.41 0.01 8.79
C PHE A 94 -4.79 -0.87 9.96
N ASP A 95 -5.83 -0.48 10.68
CA ASP A 95 -6.50 -1.36 11.65
C ASP A 95 -7.39 -2.41 10.95
N GLY A 96 -8.02 -3.28 11.74
CA GLY A 96 -8.89 -4.33 11.22
C GLY A 96 -10.15 -3.83 10.50
N LYS A 97 -10.49 -2.55 10.65
CA LYS A 97 -11.65 -1.88 10.04
C LYS A 97 -11.27 -1.02 8.82
N GLY A 98 -9.98 -0.95 8.47
CA GLY A 98 -9.49 -0.17 7.35
C GLY A 98 -9.20 1.30 7.67
N ALA A 99 -9.13 1.68 8.94
CA ALA A 99 -8.69 3.02 9.33
C ALA A 99 -7.16 3.11 9.37
N VAL A 100 -6.58 4.19 8.84
CA VAL A 100 -5.12 4.42 8.89
C VAL A 100 -4.70 4.73 10.32
N LYS A 101 -3.78 3.91 10.87
CA LYS A 101 -3.20 4.06 12.21
C LYS A 101 -1.83 4.73 12.21
N ALA A 102 -1.05 4.49 11.17
CA ALA A 102 0.32 4.99 11.07
C ALA A 102 0.73 5.11 9.60
N ALA A 103 1.70 5.99 9.35
CA ALA A 103 2.32 6.18 8.06
C ALA A 103 3.83 6.35 8.25
N HIS A 104 4.61 5.59 7.48
CA HIS A 104 6.07 5.68 7.50
C HIS A 104 6.57 6.06 6.12
N ALA A 105 7.22 7.20 6.03
CA ALA A 105 7.86 7.70 4.82
C ALA A 105 9.28 7.12 4.70
N PHE A 106 9.68 6.79 3.48
CA PHE A 106 11.04 6.36 3.18
C PHE A 106 11.64 7.25 2.09
N PRO A 107 12.16 8.44 2.45
CA PRO A 107 12.80 9.35 1.51
C PRO A 107 13.92 8.64 0.73
N GLY A 108 13.99 8.88 -0.58
CA GLY A 108 14.96 8.24 -1.47
C GLY A 108 14.48 6.91 -2.06
N LEU A 109 13.59 6.18 -1.38
CA LEU A 109 12.95 4.97 -1.94
C LEU A 109 11.69 5.34 -2.71
N VAL A 110 11.43 4.61 -3.79
CA VAL A 110 10.35 4.91 -4.73
C VAL A 110 9.49 3.67 -4.96
N THR A 111 10.04 2.62 -5.57
CA THR A 111 9.24 1.47 -6.03
C THR A 111 9.26 0.34 -5.00
N PRO A 112 8.12 -0.04 -4.40
CA PRO A 112 8.07 -1.20 -3.54
C PRO A 112 8.27 -2.48 -4.36
N ILE A 113 9.09 -3.40 -3.85
CA ILE A 113 9.40 -4.70 -4.46
C ILE A 113 8.80 -5.82 -3.62
N ASN A 114 8.96 -5.76 -2.30
CA ASN A 114 8.42 -6.73 -1.37
C ASN A 114 8.09 -6.10 -0.02
N LEU A 115 7.15 -6.69 0.71
CA LEU A 115 6.79 -6.32 2.07
C LEU A 115 6.40 -7.60 2.81
N GLN A 116 7.04 -7.82 3.96
CA GLN A 116 6.80 -8.98 4.79
C GLN A 116 6.72 -8.58 6.26
N PHE A 117 5.94 -9.33 7.03
CA PHE A 117 5.92 -9.24 8.48
C PHE A 117 6.62 -10.46 9.09
N SER A 118 7.45 -10.25 10.11
CA SER A 118 7.90 -11.28 11.03
C SER A 118 7.60 -10.89 12.48
N ARG A 119 7.45 -11.86 13.37
CA ARG A 119 7.16 -11.58 14.79
C ARG A 119 8.35 -10.93 15.50
N GLU A 120 9.56 -11.23 15.06
CA GLU A 120 10.82 -10.83 15.69
C GLU A 120 11.28 -9.44 15.24
N ARG A 121 10.97 -9.04 14.01
CA ARG A 121 11.48 -7.79 13.40
C ARG A 121 10.38 -6.83 12.95
N GLY A 122 9.12 -7.23 13.08
CA GLY A 122 8.00 -6.45 12.57
C GLY A 122 7.95 -6.47 11.05
N VAL A 123 7.57 -5.34 10.46
CA VAL A 123 7.49 -5.21 8.99
C VAL A 123 8.85 -4.84 8.42
N ILE A 124 9.27 -5.63 7.44
CA ILE A 124 10.47 -5.45 6.63
C ILE A 124 10.02 -5.31 5.17
N GLY A 125 10.63 -4.43 4.42
CA GLY A 125 10.38 -4.30 3.00
C GLY A 125 11.64 -4.15 2.17
N LEU A 126 11.47 -4.37 0.87
CA LEU A 126 12.45 -4.13 -0.17
C LEU A 126 11.87 -3.08 -1.11
N ALA A 127 12.66 -2.08 -1.46
CA ALA A 127 12.27 -1.10 -2.46
C ALA A 127 13.49 -0.58 -3.22
N SER A 128 13.25 -0.09 -4.43
CA SER A 128 14.27 0.60 -5.21
C SER A 128 14.16 2.11 -5.09
N SER A 129 15.31 2.77 -5.12
CA SER A 129 15.47 4.19 -5.38
C SER A 129 15.23 4.51 -6.86
N SER A 130 15.22 5.80 -7.22
CA SER A 130 15.01 6.24 -8.61
C SER A 130 16.16 5.87 -9.56
N ASP A 131 17.35 5.63 -9.02
CA ASP A 131 18.55 5.17 -9.75
C ASP A 131 18.61 3.63 -9.90
N GLY A 132 17.60 2.91 -9.37
CA GLY A 132 17.54 1.45 -9.38
C GLY A 132 18.23 0.78 -8.20
N THR A 133 18.90 1.52 -7.30
CA THR A 133 19.53 0.95 -6.10
C THR A 133 18.47 0.31 -5.20
N ILE A 134 18.67 -0.94 -4.79
CA ILE A 134 17.73 -1.68 -3.93
C ILE A 134 18.17 -1.57 -2.48
N SER A 135 17.22 -1.26 -1.59
CA SER A 135 17.44 -1.17 -0.15
C SER A 135 16.40 -1.97 0.64
N ILE A 136 16.84 -2.48 1.79
CA ILE A 136 15.95 -3.03 2.84
C ILE A 136 15.53 -1.89 3.75
N PHE A 137 14.26 -1.84 4.12
CA PHE A 137 13.74 -0.93 5.14
C PHE A 137 12.91 -1.68 6.18
N THR A 138 12.73 -1.06 7.35
CA THR A 138 11.92 -1.58 8.45
C THR A 138 11.00 -0.50 9.00
N LEU A 139 9.82 -0.87 9.50
CA LEU A 139 8.91 0.09 10.16
C LEU A 139 9.22 0.35 11.64
N VAL A 140 10.19 -0.35 12.23
CA VAL A 140 10.60 -0.11 13.61
C VAL A 140 11.25 1.28 13.69
N SER A 141 10.72 2.17 14.53
CA SER A 141 11.50 3.33 14.94
C SER A 141 12.70 2.80 15.73
N ARG A 142 13.90 3.20 15.33
CA ARG A 142 15.06 3.10 16.21
C ARG A 142 14.85 3.98 17.43
#